data_AF-H1KR88-F1
#
_entry.id   AF-H1KR88-F1
#
_cell.length_a   1.000
_cell.length_b   1.000
_cell.length_c   1.000
_cell.angle_alpha   90.00
_cell.angle_beta   90.00
_cell.angle_gamma   90.00
#
_symmetry.space_group_name_H-M   'P 1'
#
loop_
_entity.id
_entity.type
_entity.pdbx_description
1 polymer ?
#
loop_
_entity_poly.entity_id
_entity_poly.type
_entity_poly.pdbx_seq_one_letter_code
_entity_poly.pdbx_strand_id
1 'polypeptide(L)'
;MPSPLSVDLRERVVAAVAGGASFHWAAARFGVSVSSASRWSQRFAQQGHVAPKPTHADDSLPAIEAHADLILSLDEAQPELFLRELRDALAEQGVQT
;
A
#
# COMPACT_ATOMS: atom_id res chain seq x y z
N MET A 1 6.54 -7.53 5.57
CA MET A 1 5.50 -7.34 4.54
C MET A 1 5.91 -8.11 3.29
N PRO A 2 5.00 -8.85 2.61
CA PRO A 2 5.34 -9.52 1.36
C PRO A 2 5.66 -8.48 0.28
N SER A 3 6.76 -8.68 -0.43
CA SER A 3 7.17 -7.79 -1.52
C SER A 3 6.26 -7.97 -2.75
N PRO A 4 5.97 -6.90 -3.49
CA PRO A 4 5.24 -7.00 -4.74
C PRO A 4 5.97 -7.92 -5.74
N LEU A 5 5.22 -8.75 -6.47
CA LEU A 5 5.75 -9.49 -7.62
C LEU A 5 6.33 -8.54 -8.66
N SER A 6 7.40 -8.98 -9.34
CA SER A 6 8.19 -8.18 -10.29
C SER A 6 7.35 -7.56 -11.41
N VAL A 7 7.77 -6.40 -11.90
CA VAL A 7 7.05 -5.67 -12.97
C VAL A 7 7.05 -6.48 -14.27
N ASP A 8 8.18 -7.07 -14.66
CA ASP A 8 8.29 -7.95 -15.84
C ASP A 8 7.24 -9.08 -15.83
N LEU A 9 7.05 -9.74 -14.68
CA LEU A 9 6.06 -10.81 -14.56
C LEU A 9 4.65 -10.29 -14.84
N ARG A 10 4.32 -9.09 -14.36
CA ARG A 10 3.01 -8.47 -14.57
C ARG A 10 2.82 -8.07 -16.02
N GLU A 11 3.84 -7.50 -16.64
CA GLU A 11 3.82 -7.08 -18.06
C GLU A 11 3.55 -8.28 -18.95
N ARG A 12 4.22 -9.42 -18.70
CA ARG A 12 4.03 -10.65 -19.48
C ARG A 12 2.64 -11.24 -19.30
N VAL A 13 2.08 -11.21 -18.09
CA VAL A 13 0.71 -11.65 -17.84
C VAL A 13 -0.28 -10.76 -18.58
N VAL A 14 -0.12 -9.43 -18.51
CA VAL A 14 -1.01 -8.48 -19.18
C VAL A 14 -0.89 -8.60 -20.70
N ALA A 15 0.32 -8.74 -21.24
CA ALA A 15 0.53 -8.94 -22.67
C ALA A 15 -0.16 -10.21 -23.18
N ALA A 16 -0.10 -11.31 -22.43
CA ALA A 16 -0.81 -12.53 -22.79
C ALA A 16 -2.34 -12.35 -22.82
N VAL A 17 -2.90 -11.67 -21.81
CA VAL A 17 -4.34 -11.38 -21.75
C VAL A 17 -4.76 -10.41 -22.86
N ALA A 18 -3.97 -9.37 -23.13
CA ALA A 18 -4.19 -8.44 -24.23
C ALA A 18 -4.12 -9.13 -25.60
N GLY A 19 -3.32 -10.19 -25.72
CA GLY A 19 -3.27 -11.09 -26.88
C GLY A 19 -4.43 -12.08 -26.98
N GLY A 20 -5.43 -11.99 -26.10
CA GLY A 20 -6.65 -12.82 -26.14
C GLY A 20 -6.65 -14.05 -25.23
N ALA A 21 -5.60 -14.25 -24.41
CA ALA A 21 -5.61 -15.34 -23.44
C ALA A 21 -6.63 -15.09 -22.31
N SER A 22 -7.26 -16.16 -21.83
CA SER A 22 -8.11 -16.07 -20.64
C SER A 22 -7.26 -15.85 -19.37
N PHE A 23 -7.85 -15.23 -18.34
CA PHE A 23 -7.16 -15.05 -17.06
C PHE A 23 -6.71 -16.37 -16.43
N HIS A 24 -7.51 -17.43 -16.57
CA HIS A 24 -7.17 -18.77 -16.08
C HIS A 24 -5.95 -19.34 -16.78
N TRP A 25 -5.88 -19.18 -18.11
CA TRP A 25 -4.74 -19.64 -18.87
C TRP A 25 -3.47 -18.85 -18.52
N ALA A 26 -3.56 -17.51 -18.46
CA ALA A 26 -2.43 -16.67 -18.11
C ALA A 26 -1.92 -16.96 -16.68
N ALA A 27 -2.84 -17.10 -15.71
CA ALA A 27 -2.51 -17.45 -14.33
C ALA A 27 -1.74 -18.77 -14.25
N ALA A 28 -2.23 -19.82 -14.91
CA ALA A 28 -1.56 -21.12 -14.96
C ALA A 28 -0.19 -21.03 -15.66
N ARG A 29 -0.09 -20.29 -16.76
CA ARG A 29 1.14 -20.15 -17.54
C ARG A 29 2.27 -19.44 -16.80
N PHE A 30 1.92 -18.47 -15.95
CA PHE A 30 2.87 -17.60 -15.25
C PHE A 30 3.00 -17.91 -13.74
N GLY A 31 2.28 -18.91 -13.23
CA GLY A 31 2.36 -19.31 -11.82
C GLY A 31 1.81 -18.24 -10.87
N VAL A 32 0.79 -17.50 -11.29
CA VAL A 32 0.13 -16.47 -10.47
C VAL A 32 -1.32 -16.84 -10.22
N SER A 33 -1.95 -16.20 -9.24
CA SER A 33 -3.39 -16.38 -9.04
C SER A 33 -4.22 -15.72 -10.16
N VAL A 34 -5.40 -16.26 -10.44
CA VAL A 34 -6.36 -15.68 -11.41
C VAL A 34 -6.76 -14.25 -11.01
N SER A 35 -6.90 -14.00 -9.69
CA SER A 35 -7.21 -12.66 -9.19
C SER A 35 -6.08 -11.66 -9.42
N SER A 36 -4.82 -12.08 -9.30
CA SER A 36 -3.66 -11.26 -9.66
C SER A 36 -3.66 -10.90 -11.15
N ALA A 37 -3.87 -11.89 -12.02
CA ALA A 37 -3.94 -11.66 -13.47
C ALA A 37 -5.06 -10.66 -13.82
N SER A 38 -6.25 -10.84 -13.27
CA SER A 38 -7.39 -9.93 -13.46
C SER A 38 -7.07 -8.50 -13.00
N ARG A 39 -6.55 -8.33 -11.77
CA ARG A 39 -6.20 -7.01 -11.23
C ARG A 39 -5.14 -6.28 -12.04
N TRP A 40 -4.13 -6.99 -12.53
CA TRP A 40 -3.07 -6.37 -13.35
C TRP A 40 -3.58 -5.94 -14.71
N SER A 41 -4.39 -6.77 -15.38
CA SER A 41 -5.01 -6.39 -16.66
C SER A 41 -5.98 -5.21 -16.49
N GLN A 42 -6.77 -5.19 -15.42
CA GLN A 42 -7.66 -4.07 -15.13
C GLN A 42 -6.88 -2.77 -14.88
N ARG A 43 -5.80 -2.86 -14.08
CA ARG A 43 -4.93 -1.71 -13.83
C ARG A 43 -4.31 -1.18 -15.13
N PHE A 44 -3.82 -2.07 -15.99
CA PHE A 44 -3.26 -1.67 -17.27
C PHE A 44 -4.29 -1.00 -18.17
N ALA A 45 -5.52 -1.51 -18.22
CA ALA A 45 -6.61 -0.89 -18.99
C ALA A 45 -6.99 0.51 -18.45
N GLN A 46 -6.85 0.75 -17.14
CA GLN A 46 -7.21 2.03 -16.52
C GLN A 46 -6.06 3.06 -16.50
N GLN A 47 -4.82 2.62 -16.30
CA GLN A 47 -3.67 3.47 -15.99
C GLN A 47 -2.55 3.38 -17.03
N GLY A 48 -2.61 2.43 -17.97
CA GLY A 48 -1.58 2.19 -18.99
C GLY A 48 -0.31 1.53 -18.47
N HIS A 49 -0.21 1.20 -17.18
CA HIS A 49 0.96 0.54 -16.58
C HIS A 49 0.59 -0.53 -15.55
N VAL A 50 1.53 -1.42 -15.25
CA VAL A 50 1.35 -2.52 -14.27
C VAL A 50 2.20 -2.39 -13.00
N ALA A 51 2.94 -1.27 -12.89
CA ALA A 51 3.76 -0.97 -11.73
C ALA A 51 2.95 -1.08 -10.42
N PRO A 52 3.50 -1.70 -9.36
CA PRO A 52 2.87 -1.68 -8.04
C PRO A 52 2.72 -0.25 -7.55
N LYS A 53 1.67 0.00 -6.76
CA LYS A 53 1.61 1.23 -5.95
C LYS A 53 2.83 1.21 -5.02
N PRO A 54 3.52 2.35 -4.81
CA PRO A 54 4.53 2.45 -3.77
C PRO A 54 3.95 1.89 -2.47
N THR A 55 4.62 0.87 -1.91
CA THR A 55 4.22 0.28 -0.61
C THR A 55 4.42 1.27 0.53
N HIS A 56 5.24 2.29 0.29
CA HIS A 56 5.47 3.41 1.19
C HIS A 56 5.66 4.67 0.35
N ALA A 57 4.56 5.26 -0.12
CA ALA A 57 4.56 6.70 -0.40
C ALA A 57 3.78 7.31 0.76
N ASP A 58 4.49 7.56 1.84
CA ASP A 58 4.65 8.87 2.49
C ASP A 58 3.47 9.87 2.50
N ASP A 59 2.23 9.44 2.30
CA ASP A 59 1.09 10.35 2.30
C ASP A 59 0.50 10.50 3.72
N SER A 60 0.71 9.49 4.58
CA SER A 60 0.18 9.46 5.96
C SER A 60 1.22 9.74 7.03
N LEU A 61 2.51 9.69 6.69
CA LEU A 61 3.60 9.96 7.61
C LEU A 61 3.85 11.46 7.86
N PRO A 62 3.78 12.38 6.87
CA PRO A 62 4.23 13.77 7.08
C PRO A 62 3.45 14.49 8.17
N ALA A 63 2.15 14.19 8.31
CA ALA A 63 1.30 14.82 9.32
C ALA A 63 1.62 14.31 10.73
N ILE A 64 1.86 13.01 10.91
CA ILE A 64 2.21 12.44 12.21
C ILE A 64 3.67 12.76 12.55
N GLU A 65 4.57 12.66 11.58
CA GLU A 65 5.99 12.98 11.73
C GLU A 65 6.22 14.46 12.10
N ALA A 66 5.41 15.38 11.57
CA ALA A 66 5.44 16.79 11.98
C ALA A 66 5.18 17.00 13.49
N HIS A 67 4.55 16.03 14.15
CA HIS A 67 4.26 16.04 15.58
C HIS A 67 5.05 14.98 16.36
N ALA A 68 6.06 14.34 15.75
CA ALA A 68 6.83 13.27 16.36
C ALA A 68 7.46 13.69 17.71
N ASP A 69 8.11 14.85 17.76
CA ASP A 69 8.75 15.35 19.00
C ASP A 69 7.73 15.52 20.14
N LEU A 70 6.51 15.94 19.80
CA LEU A 70 5.43 16.18 20.75
C LEU A 70 4.83 14.85 21.25
N ILE A 71 4.64 13.90 20.35
CA ILE A 71 4.19 12.53 20.66
C ILE A 71 5.20 11.85 21.59
N LEU A 72 6.50 11.93 21.25
CA LEU A 72 7.57 11.33 22.05
C LEU A 72 7.71 11.99 23.42
N SER A 73 7.58 13.32 23.49
CA SER A 73 7.62 14.04 24.77
C SER A 73 6.48 13.64 25.72
N LEU A 74 5.27 13.40 25.19
CA LEU A 74 4.13 12.94 25.97
C LEU A 74 4.30 11.49 26.44
N ASP A 75 4.83 10.63 25.58
CA ASP A 75 5.15 9.23 25.91
C ASP A 75 6.25 9.15 26.99
N GLU A 76 7.30 9.96 26.89
CA GLU A 76 8.36 10.03 27.91
C GLU A 76 7.84 10.58 29.25
N ALA A 77 6.93 11.55 29.22
CA ALA A 77 6.34 12.11 30.42
C ALA A 77 5.39 11.14 31.13
N GLN A 78 4.68 10.29 30.38
CA GLN A 78 3.67 9.36 30.89
C GLN A 78 3.65 8.03 30.10
N PRO A 79 4.65 7.16 30.30
CA PRO A 79 4.81 5.91 29.52
C PRO A 79 3.71 4.87 29.77
N GLU A 80 2.91 5.04 30.82
CA GLU A 80 1.75 4.22 31.14
C GLU A 80 0.47 4.59 30.39
N LEU A 81 0.47 5.69 29.62
CA LEU A 81 -0.70 6.12 28.85
C LEU A 81 -1.08 5.08 27.80
N PHE A 82 -2.39 4.86 27.67
CA PHE A 82 -2.89 4.09 26.53
C PHE A 82 -2.85 4.95 25.26
N LEU A 83 -2.63 4.32 24.09
CA LEU A 83 -2.61 5.02 22.79
C LEU A 83 -3.85 5.91 22.54
N ARG A 84 -5.03 5.52 23.07
CA ARG A 84 -6.25 6.33 22.97
C ARG A 84 -6.13 7.66 23.75
N GLU A 85 -5.50 7.62 24.91
CA GLU A 85 -5.34 8.78 25.80
C GLU A 85 -4.27 9.71 25.25
N LEU A 86 -3.20 9.15 24.69
CA LEU A 86 -2.21 9.90 23.92
C LEU A 86 -2.86 10.63 22.73
N ARG A 87 -3.72 9.94 21.96
CA ARG A 87 -4.48 10.57 20.88
C ARG A 87 -5.40 11.69 21.38
N ASP A 88 -6.09 11.49 22.50
CA ASP A 88 -6.99 12.50 23.05
C ASP A 88 -6.19 13.73 23.54
N ALA A 89 -5.03 13.53 24.16
CA ALA A 89 -4.10 14.62 24.52
C ALA A 89 -3.55 15.38 23.30
N LEU A 90 -3.25 14.68 22.19
CA LEU A 90 -2.86 15.31 20.92
C LEU A 90 -4.00 16.17 20.35
N ALA A 91 -5.24 15.67 20.43
CA ALA A 91 -6.42 16.39 19.95
C ALA A 91 -6.70 17.67 20.76
N GLU A 92 -6.45 17.66 22.08
CA GLU A 92 -6.53 18.87 22.93
C GLU A 92 -5.53 19.96 22.49
N GLN A 93 -4.40 19.57 21.89
CA GLN A 93 -3.39 20.47 21.34
C GLN A 93 -3.62 20.83 19.86
N GLY A 94 -4.78 20.46 19.30
CA GLY A 94 -5.17 20.78 17.93
C GLY A 94 -4.56 19.87 16.87
N VAL A 95 -3.90 18.78 17.26
CA VAL A 95 -3.35 17.77 16.35
C VAL A 95 -4.42 16.72 16.08
N GLN A 96 -4.95 16.70 14.85
CA GLN A 96 -5.85 15.64 14.39
C GLN A 96 -5.07 14.66 13.52
N THR A 97 -4.81 13.47 14.07
CA THR A 97 -4.22 12.31 13.37
C THR A 97 -5.30 11.34 12.90
#